data_AF-A0A354Z3C8-F1
#
_entry.id   AF-A0A354Z3C8-F1
#
_cell.length_a   1.000
_cell.length_b   1.000
_cell.length_c   1.000
_cell.angle_alpha   90.00
_cell.angle_beta   90.00
_cell.angle_gamma   90.00
#
_symmetry.space_group_name_H-M   'P 1'
#
loop_
_entity.id
_entity.type
_entity.pdbx_description
1 polymer ?
#
loop_
_entity_poly.entity_id
_entity_poly.type
_entity_poly.pdbx_seq_one_letter_code
_entity_poly.pdbx_strand_id
1 'polypeptide(L)' 'LRYMGWTEAADAIIAAMDTAIGQKRVTYDFARLMEGATEIKCSEFGDALIAAM' A
#
# COMPACT_ATOMS: atom_id res chain seq x y z
N LEU A 1 5.17 11.88 9.13
CA LEU A 1 3.85 12.46 9.46
C LEU A 1 3.59 12.50 10.97
N ARG A 2 3.59 11.37 11.69
CA ARG A 2 3.41 11.37 13.17
C ARG A 2 4.40 12.26 13.92
N TYR A 3 5.69 12.20 13.58
CA TYR A 3 6.71 13.08 14.19
C TYR A 3 6.43 14.59 13.94
N MET A 4 5.78 14.92 12.81
CA MET A 4 5.40 16.29 12.47
C MET A 4 4.05 16.71 13.10
N GLY A 5 3.42 15.83 13.89
CA GLY A 5 2.09 16.05 14.46
C GLY A 5 0.92 15.81 13.51
N TRP A 6 1.17 15.37 12.27
CA TRP A 6 0.11 15.07 11.29
C TRP A 6 -0.34 13.62 11.46
N THR A 7 -1.06 13.36 12.54
CA THR A 7 -1.49 12.01 12.94
C THR A 7 -2.49 11.41 11.99
N GLU A 8 -3.50 12.17 11.58
CA GLU A 8 -4.61 11.75 10.74
C GLU A 8 -4.11 11.32 9.36
N ALA A 9 -3.22 12.11 8.76
CA ALA A 9 -2.59 11.76 7.50
C ALA A 9 -1.67 10.55 7.61
N ALA A 10 -1.02 10.34 8.76
CA ALA A 10 -0.23 9.13 8.99
C ALA A 10 -1.13 7.89 9.09
N ASP A 11 -2.25 8.00 9.79
CA ASP A 11 -3.19 6.91 9.99
C ASP A 11 -3.89 6.54 8.69
N ALA A 12 -4.20 7.52 7.83
CA ALA A 12 -4.69 7.29 6.47
C ALA A 12 -3.71 6.47 5.62
N ILE A 13 -2.40 6.78 5.67
CA ILE A 13 -1.38 5.99 4.95
C ILE A 13 -1.32 4.55 5.46
N ILE A 14 -1.41 4.34 6.78
CA ILE A 14 -1.39 3.00 7.37
C ILE A 14 -2.61 2.19 6.92
N ALA A 15 -3.81 2.78 6.99
CA ALA A 15 -5.04 2.13 6.55
C ALA A 15 -5.02 1.79 5.05
N ALA A 16 -4.49 2.70 4.22
CA ALA A 16 -4.32 2.48 2.79
C ALA A 16 -3.34 1.33 2.50
N MET A 17 -2.26 1.22 3.28
CA MET A 17 -1.28 0.12 3.15
C MET A 17 -1.92 -1.23 3.44
N ASP A 18 -2.67 -1.36 4.53
CA ASP A 18 -3.38 -2.60 4.90
C ASP A 18 -4.36 -3.02 3.79
N THR A 19 -5.08 -2.04 3.23
CA THR A 19 -6.04 -2.26 2.14
C THR A 19 -5.35 -2.69 0.85
N ALA A 20 -4.28 -1.99 0.43
CA ALA A 20 -3.55 -2.30 -0.80
C ALA A 20 -2.89 -3.68 -0.77
N ILE A 21 -2.26 -4.05 0.35
CA ILE A 21 -1.67 -5.37 0.55
C ILE A 21 -2.77 -6.45 0.61
N GLY A 22 -3.89 -6.17 1.28
CA GLY A 22 -5.04 -7.07 1.35
C GLY A 22 -5.65 -7.39 -0.03
N GLN A 23 -5.62 -6.45 -0.97
CA GLN A 23 -6.03 -6.66 -2.37
C GLN A 23 -5.03 -7.49 -3.19
N LYS A 24 -3.88 -7.86 -2.61
CA LYS A 24 -2.79 -8.60 -3.26
C LYS A 24 -2.28 -7.95 -4.55
N ARG A 25 -2.44 -6.63 -4.71
CA ARG A 25 -1.86 -5.83 -5.80
C ARG A 25 -0.58 -5.19 -5.28
N VAL A 26 0.53 -5.89 -5.42
CA VAL A 26 1.77 -5.59 -4.68
C VAL A 26 2.98 -5.66 -5.60
N THR A 27 4.09 -5.05 -5.18
CA THR A 27 5.36 -5.14 -5.90
C THR A 27 5.95 -6.55 -5.85
N TYR A 28 6.87 -6.84 -6.78
CA TYR A 28 7.49 -8.16 -7.00
C TYR A 28 7.96 -8.87 -5.72
N ASP A 29 8.53 -8.10 -4.79
CA ASP A 29 9.05 -8.58 -3.51
C ASP A 29 8.00 -9.27 -2.64
N PHE A 30 6.76 -8.75 -2.62
CA PHE A 30 5.61 -9.41 -1.98
C PHE A 30 4.96 -10.44 -2.89
N ALA A 31 4.80 -10.12 -4.18
CA ALA A 31 4.07 -10.98 -5.12
C ALA A 31 4.67 -12.39 -5.19
N ARG A 32 6.00 -12.52 -5.16
CA ARG A 32 6.69 -13.82 -5.15
C ARG A 32 6.48 -14.67 -3.90
N LEU A 33 5.98 -14.09 -2.81
CA LEU A 33 5.70 -14.75 -1.54
C LEU A 33 4.20 -14.98 -1.32
N MET A 34 3.34 -14.52 -2.24
CA MET A 34 1.89 -14.52 -2.09
C MET A 34 1.22 -15.30 -3.22
N GLU A 35 0.38 -16.26 -2.87
CA GLU A 35 -0.42 -16.97 -3.86
C GLU A 35 -1.57 -16.09 -4.39
N GLY A 36 -1.67 -16.00 -5.72
CA GLY A 36 -2.68 -15.21 -6.42
C GLY A 36 -2.47 -13.69 -6.33
N ALA A 37 -1.25 -13.24 -6.07
CA ALA A 37 -0.92 -11.82 -6.11
C ALA A 37 -0.77 -11.30 -7.55
N THR A 38 -1.20 -10.06 -7.77
CA THR A 38 -0.94 -9.31 -8.98
C THR A 38 0.31 -8.48 -8.76
N GLU A 39 1.40 -8.83 -9.45
CA GLU A 39 2.62 -8.03 -9.46
C GLU A 39 2.39 -6.71 -10.21
N ILE A 40 2.73 -5.60 -9.56
CA ILE A 40 2.66 -4.25 -10.15
C ILE A 40 3.96 -3.47 -9.93
N LYS A 41 4.17 -2.41 -10.71
CA LYS A 41 5.36 -1.54 -10.60
C LYS A 41 5.30 -0.67 -9.34
N CYS A 42 6.44 -0.13 -8.95
CA CYS A 42 6.56 0.80 -7.80
C CYS A 42 5.62 2.01 -7.93
N SER A 43 5.55 2.64 -9.10
CA SER A 43 4.65 3.77 -9.35
C SER A 43 3.18 3.37 -9.24
N GLU A 44 2.82 2.21 -9.80
CA GLU A 44 1.45 1.68 -9.77
C GLU A 44 1.04 1.27 -8.34
N PHE A 45 1.98 0.83 -7.51
CA PHE A 45 1.72 0.60 -6.09
C PHE A 45 1.47 1.91 -5.34
N GLY A 46 2.19 2.98 -5.70
CA GLY A 46 1.87 4.33 -5.23
C GLY A 46 0.45 4.76 -5.58
N ASP A 47 0.03 4.54 -6.83
CA ASP A 47 -1.34 4.82 -7.28
C ASP A 47 -2.36 3.95 -6.54
N ALA A 48 -2.03 2.68 -6.27
CA ALA A 48 -2.88 1.77 -5.48
C ALA A 48 -3.06 2.24 -4.03
N LEU A 49 -1.99 2.77 -3.41
CA LEU A 49 -2.07 3.36 -2.08
C LEU A 49 -2.97 4.61 -2.08
N ILE A 50 -2.82 5.50 -3.05
CA ILE A 50 -3.66 6.70 -3.16
C ILE A 50 -5.13 6.32 -3.39
N ALA A 51 -5.41 5.31 -4.21
CA ALA A 51 -6.76 4.82 -4.44
C ALA A 51 -7.39 4.12 -3.22
N ALA A 52 -6.57 3.68 -2.26
CA ALA A 52 -6.98 3.01 -1.04
C ALA A 52 -7.05 3.93 0.20
N MET A 53 -6.73 5.22 0.05
CA MET A 53 -6.86 6.25 1.09
C MET A 53 -8.30 6.69 1.33
#